data_AF-A0A0F9KMT7-F1
#
_entry.id   AF-A0A0F9KMT7-F1
#
_cell.length_a   1.000
_cell.length_b   1.000
_cell.length_c   1.000
_cell.angle_alpha   90.00
_cell.angle_beta   90.00
_cell.angle_gamma   90.00
#
_symmetry.space_group_name_H-M   'P 1'
#
loop_
_entity.id
_entity.type
_entity.pdbx_description
1 polymer ?
#
loop_
_entity_poly.entity_id
_entity_poly.type
_entity_poly.pdbx_seq_one_letter_code
_entity_poly.pdbx_strand_id
1 'polypeptide(L)'
;MDTIIIGVSGKKQSGKNTLCDFLKTFIPKNWNARLIKEYSLVDALKEKVCIDVMGLTKKQCYGSNKEKDSFTSYKWENLPDQIRYANALETEKIRDGGHPGQFCDIPVLRKGRMTAREIMQVVATDVFRRYFDNDIWISATLRKIKQEQSSIALISDVRFPGEVKRIIKKGGHIIRLLRDVCEIDPHESETVLDDFDFEGTENCLVLDNKKMSVDQQNAATIPIIDDILSKVIV
;
A
#
# COMPACT_ATOMS: atom_id res chain seq x y z
N MET A 1 16.99 20.06 10.69
CA MET A 1 15.61 19.69 11.02
C MET A 1 15.40 18.26 10.58
N ASP A 2 14.80 17.45 11.43
CA ASP A 2 14.40 16.10 11.05
C ASP A 2 13.21 16.16 10.08
N THR A 3 13.14 15.22 9.14
CA THR A 3 12.04 15.14 8.17
C THR A 3 10.73 14.80 8.86
N ILE A 4 9.68 15.61 8.64
CA ILE A 4 8.32 15.27 9.05
C ILE A 4 7.77 14.22 8.08
N ILE A 5 7.32 13.08 8.60
CA ILE A 5 6.74 12.01 7.79
C ILE A 5 5.23 12.00 7.99
N ILE A 6 4.47 12.08 6.90
CA ILE A 6 3.01 11.94 6.89
C ILE A 6 2.66 10.78 5.96
N GLY A 7 2.22 9.66 6.53
CA GLY A 7 1.70 8.53 5.77
C GLY A 7 0.19 8.66 5.55
N VAL A 8 -0.27 8.28 4.36
CA VAL A 8 -1.69 8.24 4.03
C VAL A 8 -2.10 6.79 3.82
N SER A 9 -3.13 6.36 4.53
CA SER A 9 -3.70 5.03 4.46
C SER A 9 -5.18 5.07 4.09
N GLY A 10 -5.71 3.95 3.60
CA GLY A 10 -7.07 3.77 3.15
C GLY A 10 -7.15 2.76 2.01
N LYS A 11 -8.33 2.26 1.70
CA LYS A 11 -8.54 1.30 0.60
C LYS A 11 -8.34 1.92 -0.78
N LYS A 12 -8.24 1.09 -1.81
CA LYS A 12 -8.22 1.56 -3.21
C LYS A 12 -9.37 2.56 -3.45
N GLN A 13 -9.07 3.64 -4.19
CA GLN A 13 -10.01 4.74 -4.47
C GLN A 13 -10.55 5.51 -3.25
N SER A 14 -9.94 5.37 -2.07
CA SER A 14 -10.35 6.13 -0.88
C SER A 14 -10.00 7.63 -0.93
N GLY A 15 -9.30 8.12 -1.97
CA GLY A 15 -8.90 9.54 -2.09
C GLY A 15 -7.46 9.86 -1.65
N LYS A 16 -6.61 8.85 -1.39
CA LYS A 16 -5.22 9.04 -0.91
C LYS A 16 -4.36 9.88 -1.84
N ASN A 17 -4.33 9.54 -3.13
CA ASN A 17 -3.50 10.25 -4.11
C ASN A 17 -3.98 11.70 -4.25
N THR A 18 -5.30 11.90 -4.32
CA THR A 18 -5.91 13.23 -4.36
C THR A 18 -5.55 14.05 -3.13
N LEU A 19 -5.52 13.44 -1.94
CA LEU A 19 -5.06 14.11 -0.73
C LEU A 19 -3.57 14.47 -0.83
N CYS A 20 -2.71 13.56 -1.27
CA CYS A 20 -1.28 13.84 -1.43
C CYS A 20 -1.02 14.99 -2.42
N ASP A 21 -1.76 15.04 -3.53
CA ASP A 21 -1.71 16.14 -4.51
C ASP A 21 -2.12 17.48 -3.90
N PHE A 22 -3.19 17.48 -3.10
CA PHE A 22 -3.61 18.66 -2.36
C PHE A 22 -2.53 19.11 -1.37
N LEU A 23 -1.98 18.20 -0.55
CA LEU A 23 -0.97 18.52 0.47
C LEU A 23 0.33 19.06 -0.12
N LYS A 24 0.79 18.51 -1.27
CA LYS A 24 1.94 19.05 -2.02
C LYS A 24 1.75 20.50 -2.44
N THR A 25 0.51 20.95 -2.60
CA THR A 25 0.19 22.34 -2.97
C THR A 25 -0.10 23.21 -1.75
N PHE A 26 -0.87 22.69 -0.80
CA PHE A 26 -1.33 23.41 0.39
C PHE A 26 -0.18 23.74 1.33
N ILE A 27 0.67 22.75 1.65
CA ILE A 27 1.70 22.91 2.69
C ILE A 27 2.75 23.96 2.31
N PRO A 28 3.37 23.94 1.12
CA PRO A 28 4.35 24.97 0.75
C PRO A 28 3.76 26.39 0.74
N LYS A 29 2.50 26.54 0.34
CA LYS A 29 1.81 27.84 0.27
C LYS A 29 1.53 28.45 1.64
N ASN A 30 1.15 27.63 2.63
CA ASN A 30 0.69 28.13 3.93
C ASN A 30 1.74 28.03 5.04
N TRP A 31 2.67 27.08 4.94
CA TRP A 31 3.66 26.78 5.98
C TRP A 31 5.11 27.08 5.57
N ASN A 32 5.31 27.71 4.40
CA ASN A 32 6.64 28.05 3.86
C ASN A 32 7.63 26.86 3.85
N ALA A 33 7.11 25.64 3.67
CA ALA A 33 7.90 24.43 3.66
C ALA A 33 8.74 24.36 2.38
N ARG A 34 10.07 24.37 2.53
CA ARG A 34 11.00 24.47 1.39
C ARG A 34 11.08 23.22 0.52
N LEU A 35 10.84 22.03 1.08
CA LEU A 35 10.97 20.78 0.33
C LEU A 35 9.97 19.72 0.80
N ILE A 36 8.85 19.61 0.09
CA ILE A 36 7.88 18.52 0.22
C ILE A 36 8.08 17.49 -0.89
N LYS A 37 8.15 16.21 -0.52
CA LYS A 37 8.29 15.12 -1.49
C LYS A 37 7.35 13.97 -1.18
N GLU A 38 6.74 13.43 -2.23
CA GLU A 38 5.95 12.21 -2.15
C GLU A 38 6.82 10.98 -2.45
N TYR A 39 6.57 9.92 -1.70
CA TYR A 39 7.21 8.62 -1.81
C TYR A 39 6.12 7.55 -1.90
N SER A 40 6.34 6.53 -2.73
CA SER A 40 5.56 5.30 -2.71
C SER A 40 6.44 4.14 -2.21
N LEU A 41 5.87 3.34 -1.30
CA LEU A 41 6.50 2.14 -0.75
C LEU A 41 6.80 1.10 -1.83
N VAL A 42 6.04 1.12 -2.93
CA VAL A 42 6.18 0.16 -4.03
C VAL A 42 6.99 0.70 -5.23
N ASP A 43 7.51 1.93 -5.19
CA ASP A 43 8.29 2.47 -6.32
C ASP A 43 9.56 1.67 -6.60
N ALA A 44 10.29 1.28 -5.55
CA ALA A 44 11.50 0.47 -5.70
C ALA A 44 11.18 -0.89 -6.33
N LEU A 45 10.06 -1.50 -5.95
CA LEU A 45 9.56 -2.73 -6.57
C LEU A 45 9.30 -2.50 -8.07
N LYS A 46 8.49 -1.49 -8.41
CA LYS A 46 8.05 -1.26 -9.79
C LYS A 46 9.22 -0.93 -10.70
N GLU A 47 10.02 0.06 -10.33
CA GLU A 47 11.12 0.54 -11.17
C GLU A 47 12.25 -0.49 -11.22
N LYS A 48 12.73 -0.96 -10.05
CA LYS A 48 13.96 -1.76 -9.98
C LYS A 48 13.77 -3.24 -10.18
N VAL A 49 12.63 -3.79 -9.76
CA VAL A 49 12.39 -5.23 -9.87
C VAL A 49 11.51 -5.51 -11.07
N CYS A 50 10.32 -4.92 -11.14
CA CYS A 50 9.37 -5.26 -12.20
C CYS A 50 9.83 -4.76 -13.58
N ILE A 51 10.28 -3.51 -13.69
CA ILE A 51 10.71 -2.94 -14.97
C ILE A 51 12.15 -3.36 -15.29
N ASP A 52 13.12 -2.93 -14.47
CA ASP A 52 14.55 -3.08 -14.80
C ASP A 52 15.00 -4.56 -14.83
N VAL A 53 14.48 -5.41 -13.94
CA VAL A 53 14.91 -6.82 -13.84
C VAL A 53 13.95 -7.77 -14.56
N MET A 54 12.64 -7.64 -14.33
CA MET A 54 11.64 -8.56 -14.89
C MET A 54 11.11 -8.12 -16.27
N GLY A 55 11.49 -6.93 -16.77
CA GLY A 55 11.14 -6.49 -18.11
C GLY A 55 9.65 -6.17 -18.31
N LEU A 56 8.91 -5.86 -17.25
CA LEU A 56 7.53 -5.36 -17.36
C LEU A 56 7.56 -3.94 -17.94
N THR A 57 6.52 -3.60 -18.71
CA THR A 57 6.42 -2.24 -19.26
C THR A 57 6.01 -1.23 -18.17
N LYS A 58 6.37 0.05 -18.36
CA LYS A 58 5.93 1.13 -17.47
C LYS A 58 4.39 1.19 -17.35
N LYS A 59 3.68 0.95 -18.45
CA LYS A 59 2.20 0.87 -18.48
C LYS A 59 1.67 -0.27 -17.61
N GLN A 60 2.33 -1.43 -17.62
CA GLN A 60 1.97 -2.55 -16.76
C GLN A 60 2.16 -2.28 -15.26
N CYS A 61 3.05 -1.36 -14.88
CA CYS A 61 3.31 -1.02 -13.47
C CYS A 61 2.53 0.22 -12.98
N TYR A 62 2.31 1.21 -13.85
CA TYR A 62 1.76 2.53 -13.50
C TYR A 62 0.50 2.94 -14.28
N GLY A 63 0.08 2.15 -15.28
CA GLY A 63 -1.03 2.48 -16.15
C GLY A 63 -2.42 2.23 -15.56
N SER A 64 -3.40 2.18 -16.46
CA SER A 64 -4.79 1.83 -16.19
C SER A 64 -4.93 0.42 -15.59
N ASN A 65 -6.10 0.11 -15.01
CA ASN A 65 -6.35 -1.26 -14.51
C ASN A 65 -6.22 -2.28 -15.65
N LYS A 66 -6.76 -1.99 -16.83
CA LYS A 66 -6.59 -2.83 -18.02
C LYS A 66 -5.12 -3.13 -18.34
N GLU A 67 -4.23 -2.15 -18.22
CA GLU A 67 -2.80 -2.34 -18.47
C GLU A 67 -2.12 -3.15 -17.35
N LYS A 68 -2.47 -2.88 -16.08
CA LYS A 68 -1.95 -3.62 -14.92
C LYS A 68 -2.44 -5.07 -14.87
N ASP A 69 -3.62 -5.32 -15.41
CA ASP A 69 -4.25 -6.64 -15.45
C ASP A 69 -3.93 -7.38 -16.77
N SER A 70 -3.03 -6.84 -17.59
CA SER A 70 -2.57 -7.50 -18.81
C SER A 70 -1.56 -8.63 -18.52
N PHE A 71 -1.62 -9.69 -19.32
CA PHE A 71 -0.73 -10.85 -19.18
C PHE A 71 0.73 -10.51 -19.50
N THR A 72 1.63 -11.10 -18.73
CA THR A 72 3.08 -11.04 -18.91
C THR A 72 3.62 -12.36 -19.49
N SER A 73 4.92 -12.48 -19.75
CA SER A 73 5.54 -13.75 -20.17
C SER A 73 5.66 -14.78 -19.04
N TYR A 74 5.53 -14.36 -17.77
CA TYR A 74 5.69 -15.22 -16.61
C TYR A 74 4.46 -16.09 -16.39
N LYS A 75 4.68 -17.29 -15.84
CA LYS A 75 3.66 -18.33 -15.67
C LYS A 75 3.56 -18.76 -14.22
N TRP A 76 2.34 -19.02 -13.76
CA TRP A 76 2.07 -19.49 -12.40
C TRP A 76 2.74 -20.84 -12.12
N GLU A 77 2.84 -21.72 -13.11
CA GLU A 77 3.45 -23.04 -13.01
C GLU A 77 4.95 -23.02 -12.68
N ASN A 78 5.61 -21.87 -12.86
CA ASN A 78 7.02 -21.70 -12.52
C ASN A 78 7.23 -21.29 -11.05
N LEU A 79 6.15 -21.00 -10.31
CA LEU A 79 6.22 -20.65 -8.89
C LEU A 79 6.03 -21.88 -8.01
N PRO A 80 6.60 -21.90 -6.79
CA PRO A 80 6.34 -22.95 -5.82
C PRO A 80 4.84 -23.10 -5.53
N ASP A 81 4.41 -24.34 -5.29
CA ASP A 81 3.01 -24.64 -5.03
C ASP A 81 2.46 -23.87 -3.82
N GLN A 82 3.27 -23.59 -2.78
CA GLN A 82 2.80 -22.79 -1.65
C GLN A 82 2.35 -21.37 -2.06
N ILE A 83 3.06 -20.73 -2.99
CA ILE A 83 2.68 -19.39 -3.49
C ILE A 83 1.44 -19.50 -4.37
N ARG A 84 1.37 -20.54 -5.21
CA ARG A 84 0.21 -20.79 -6.08
C ARG A 84 -1.06 -21.09 -5.29
N TYR A 85 -0.95 -21.86 -4.20
CA TYR A 85 -2.04 -22.14 -3.26
C TYR A 85 -2.51 -20.87 -2.56
N ALA A 86 -1.58 -20.05 -2.07
CA ALA A 86 -1.92 -18.78 -1.39
C ALA A 86 -2.65 -17.77 -2.30
N ASN A 87 -2.49 -17.92 -3.62
CA ASN A 87 -3.11 -17.06 -4.63
C ASN A 87 -4.23 -17.76 -5.43
N ALA A 88 -4.72 -18.91 -4.96
CA ALA A 88 -5.81 -19.64 -5.60
C ALA A 88 -7.10 -18.80 -5.66
N LEU A 89 -7.82 -18.89 -6.77
CA LEU A 89 -9.09 -18.18 -6.99
C LEU A 89 -10.31 -19.08 -6.72
N GLU A 90 -10.09 -20.39 -6.72
CA GLU A 90 -11.13 -21.40 -6.65
C GLU A 90 -10.68 -22.51 -5.69
N THR A 91 -11.64 -23.24 -5.16
CA THR A 91 -11.41 -24.45 -4.37
C THR A 91 -12.15 -25.62 -5.01
N GLU A 92 -11.63 -26.83 -4.83
CA GLU A 92 -12.26 -28.07 -5.25
C GLU A 92 -12.48 -29.01 -4.07
N LYS A 93 -13.57 -29.77 -4.10
CA LYS A 93 -13.92 -30.73 -3.06
C LYS A 93 -13.21 -32.04 -3.29
N ILE A 94 -12.39 -32.45 -2.33
CA ILE A 94 -11.75 -33.76 -2.32
C ILE A 94 -12.23 -34.56 -1.12
N ARG A 95 -12.39 -35.87 -1.31
CA ARG A 95 -12.76 -36.79 -0.25
C ARG A 95 -11.62 -36.89 0.76
N ASP A 96 -11.90 -36.65 2.04
CA ASP A 96 -10.91 -36.84 3.09
C ASP A 96 -10.64 -38.34 3.26
N GLY A 97 -9.39 -38.76 2.99
CA GLY A 97 -8.96 -40.15 3.10
C GLY A 97 -8.99 -40.69 4.53
N GLY A 98 -9.06 -39.81 5.55
CA GLY A 98 -9.13 -40.19 6.96
C GLY A 98 -10.55 -40.41 7.50
N HIS A 99 -11.59 -39.89 6.82
CA HIS A 99 -12.95 -39.84 7.36
C HIS A 99 -13.99 -40.18 6.28
N PRO A 100 -14.58 -41.40 6.31
CA PRO A 100 -15.60 -41.80 5.34
C PRO A 100 -16.78 -40.81 5.31
N GLY A 101 -17.02 -40.22 4.14
CA GLY A 101 -18.15 -39.30 3.93
C GLY A 101 -17.83 -37.82 4.18
N GLN A 102 -16.62 -37.49 4.65
CA GLN A 102 -16.17 -36.11 4.75
C GLN A 102 -15.44 -35.67 3.48
N PHE A 103 -15.60 -34.39 3.16
CA PHE A 103 -14.92 -33.70 2.07
C PHE A 103 -14.21 -32.49 2.64
N CYS A 104 -13.06 -32.16 2.08
CA CYS A 104 -12.38 -30.90 2.33
C CYS A 104 -12.31 -30.08 1.04
N ASP A 105 -12.46 -28.77 1.18
CA ASP A 105 -12.20 -27.82 0.10
C ASP A 105 -10.70 -27.56 0.06
N ILE A 106 -10.06 -27.91 -1.06
CA ILE A 106 -8.64 -27.63 -1.29
C ILE A 106 -8.49 -26.55 -2.37
N PRO A 107 -7.53 -25.63 -2.27
CA PRO A 107 -7.40 -24.58 -3.28
C PRO A 107 -6.87 -25.14 -4.61
N VAL A 108 -7.45 -24.69 -5.72
CA VAL A 108 -7.00 -25.08 -7.06
C VAL A 108 -5.74 -24.28 -7.39
N LEU A 109 -4.65 -25.00 -7.69
CA LEU A 109 -3.38 -24.38 -8.04
C LEU A 109 -3.52 -23.48 -9.26
N ARG A 110 -3.09 -22.22 -9.13
CA ARG A 110 -3.00 -21.25 -10.22
C ARG A 110 -2.17 -21.80 -11.38
N LYS A 111 -2.62 -21.58 -12.62
CA LYS A 111 -1.98 -22.00 -13.88
C LYS A 111 -2.08 -20.88 -14.91
N GLY A 112 -1.29 -20.95 -15.97
CA GLY A 112 -1.28 -20.00 -17.07
C GLY A 112 -0.43 -18.76 -16.80
N ARG A 113 -0.54 -17.79 -17.72
CA ARG A 113 0.24 -16.55 -17.67
C ARG A 113 -0.22 -15.68 -16.49
N MET A 114 0.73 -15.07 -15.80
CA MET A 114 0.47 -14.12 -14.73
C MET A 114 0.19 -12.73 -15.31
N THR A 115 -0.73 -12.00 -14.70
CA THR A 115 -0.89 -10.56 -14.98
C THR A 115 0.24 -9.75 -14.33
N ALA A 116 0.48 -8.53 -14.80
CA ALA A 116 1.49 -7.67 -14.19
C ALA A 116 1.17 -7.34 -12.72
N ARG A 117 -0.12 -7.18 -12.38
CA ARG A 117 -0.58 -7.02 -11.01
C ARG A 117 -0.23 -8.21 -10.13
N GLU A 118 -0.51 -9.42 -10.62
CA GLU A 118 -0.22 -10.66 -9.88
C GLU A 118 1.27 -10.78 -9.59
N ILE A 119 2.13 -10.46 -10.56
CA ILE A 119 3.57 -10.42 -10.34
C ILE A 119 3.94 -9.42 -9.24
N MET A 120 3.42 -8.19 -9.33
CA MET A 120 3.72 -7.17 -8.31
C MET A 120 3.27 -7.63 -6.92
N GLN A 121 2.10 -8.24 -6.80
CA GLN A 121 1.57 -8.75 -5.53
C GLN A 121 2.42 -9.91 -4.98
N VAL A 122 2.72 -10.90 -5.80
CA VAL A 122 3.54 -12.06 -5.42
C VAL A 122 4.94 -11.62 -5.01
N VAL A 123 5.61 -10.81 -5.83
CA VAL A 123 6.97 -10.36 -5.53
C VAL A 123 6.98 -9.48 -4.28
N ALA A 124 6.07 -8.52 -4.16
CA ALA A 124 6.02 -7.62 -3.00
C ALA A 124 5.76 -8.37 -1.69
N THR A 125 4.74 -9.23 -1.69
CA THR A 125 4.12 -9.77 -0.48
C THR A 125 4.55 -11.21 -0.24
N ASP A 126 4.25 -12.10 -1.18
CA ASP A 126 4.50 -13.54 -1.02
C ASP A 126 5.98 -13.91 -1.05
N VAL A 127 6.82 -13.06 -1.63
CA VAL A 127 8.28 -13.25 -1.65
C VAL A 127 8.96 -12.33 -0.64
N PHE A 128 9.00 -11.02 -0.92
CA PHE A 128 9.85 -10.10 -0.17
C PHE A 128 9.39 -9.90 1.29
N ARG A 129 8.10 -9.64 1.52
CA ARG A 129 7.60 -9.52 2.90
C ARG A 129 7.63 -10.84 3.67
N ARG A 130 7.19 -11.92 3.02
CA ARG A 130 7.03 -13.22 3.68
C ARG A 130 8.36 -13.87 4.04
N TYR A 131 9.35 -13.83 3.15
CA TYR A 131 10.58 -14.61 3.33
C TYR A 131 11.82 -13.78 3.67
N PHE A 132 11.82 -12.47 3.44
CA PHE A 132 12.98 -11.62 3.76
C PHE A 132 12.73 -10.73 4.97
N ASP A 133 11.79 -9.79 4.88
CA ASP A 133 11.42 -8.89 5.98
C ASP A 133 10.05 -8.27 5.69
N ASN A 134 9.10 -8.41 6.63
CA ASN A 134 7.75 -7.85 6.50
C ASN A 134 7.78 -6.33 6.27
N ASP A 135 8.79 -5.65 6.81
CA ASP A 135 8.96 -4.20 6.74
C ASP A 135 9.98 -3.74 5.69
N ILE A 136 10.36 -4.62 4.74
CA ILE A 136 11.41 -4.33 3.77
C ILE A 136 11.16 -3.05 2.95
N TRP A 137 9.91 -2.83 2.53
CA TRP A 137 9.51 -1.70 1.69
C TRP A 137 9.52 -0.37 2.46
N ILE A 138 8.95 -0.32 3.66
CA ILE A 138 9.03 0.88 4.51
C ILE A 138 10.48 1.16 4.93
N SER A 139 11.28 0.14 5.19
CA SER A 139 12.69 0.32 5.52
C SER A 139 13.47 0.91 4.35
N ALA A 140 13.20 0.47 3.12
CA ALA A 140 13.79 1.05 1.91
C ALA A 140 13.37 2.52 1.73
N THR A 141 12.09 2.83 1.89
CA THR A 141 11.58 4.21 1.76
C THR A 141 12.15 5.12 2.84
N LEU A 142 12.24 4.68 4.09
CA LEU A 142 12.84 5.48 5.18
C LEU A 142 14.34 5.77 4.93
N ARG A 143 15.10 4.82 4.36
CA ARG A 143 16.48 5.08 3.93
C ARG A 143 16.54 6.14 2.84
N LYS A 144 15.64 6.06 1.85
CA LYS A 144 15.55 7.05 0.76
C LYS A 144 15.18 8.44 1.29
N ILE A 145 14.19 8.55 2.17
CA ILE A 145 13.80 9.81 2.82
C ILE A 145 15.00 10.44 3.55
N LYS A 146 15.74 9.63 4.32
CA LYS A 146 16.92 10.10 5.04
C LYS A 146 18.03 10.61 4.11
N GLN A 147 18.22 9.95 2.96
CA GLN A 147 19.23 10.36 1.96
C GLN A 147 18.85 11.65 1.25
N GLU A 148 17.57 11.82 0.92
CA GLU A 148 17.08 12.97 0.14
C GLU A 148 16.81 14.21 1.00
N GLN A 149 16.77 14.06 2.34
CA GLN A 149 16.65 15.15 3.31
C GLN A 149 15.48 16.10 3.04
N SER A 150 14.32 15.58 2.58
CA SER A 150 13.10 16.36 2.42
C SER A 150 12.66 16.95 3.76
N SER A 151 12.14 18.19 3.78
CA SER A 151 11.56 18.77 5.00
C SER A 151 10.30 18.00 5.41
N ILE A 152 9.48 17.63 4.41
CA ILE A 152 8.27 16.85 4.60
C ILE A 152 8.25 15.70 3.59
N ALA A 153 8.04 14.48 4.09
CA ALA A 153 7.88 13.27 3.30
C ALA A 153 6.42 12.79 3.40
N LEU A 154 5.71 12.81 2.28
CA LEU A 154 4.40 12.20 2.14
C LEU A 154 4.58 10.75 1.66
N ILE A 155 3.97 9.79 2.34
CA ILE A 155 3.95 8.38 1.90
C ILE A 155 2.51 8.03 1.50
N SER A 156 2.24 7.83 0.21
CA SER A 156 0.87 7.80 -0.32
C SER A 156 0.16 6.44 -0.27
N ASP A 157 0.90 5.37 0.05
CA ASP A 157 0.45 3.98 -0.09
C ASP A 157 0.74 3.10 1.14
N VAL A 158 0.43 3.60 2.35
CA VAL A 158 0.55 2.82 3.59
C VAL A 158 -0.59 1.78 3.69
N ARG A 159 -0.21 0.50 3.67
CA ARG A 159 -1.10 -0.66 3.49
C ARG A 159 -0.91 -1.77 4.53
N PHE A 160 0.16 -1.76 5.32
CA PHE A 160 0.45 -2.82 6.29
C PHE A 160 0.69 -2.27 7.71
N PRO A 161 0.33 -3.02 8.78
CA PRO A 161 0.53 -2.59 10.16
C PRO A 161 1.98 -2.25 10.50
N GLY A 162 2.95 -3.00 9.96
CA GLY A 162 4.37 -2.73 10.17
C GLY A 162 4.82 -1.36 9.64
N GLU A 163 4.22 -0.91 8.54
CA GLU A 163 4.50 0.39 7.92
C GLU A 163 3.98 1.53 8.79
N VAL A 164 2.73 1.42 9.26
CA VAL A 164 2.12 2.35 10.22
C VAL A 164 3.02 2.46 11.45
N LYS A 165 3.33 1.32 12.09
CA LYS A 165 4.15 1.27 13.30
C LYS A 165 5.53 1.89 13.10
N ARG A 166 6.20 1.65 11.97
CA ARG A 166 7.52 2.23 11.69
C ARG A 166 7.48 3.73 11.43
N ILE A 167 6.42 4.24 10.81
CA ILE A 167 6.21 5.69 10.63
C ILE A 167 6.00 6.35 12.00
N ILE A 168 5.11 5.81 12.83
CA ILE A 168 4.86 6.34 14.19
C ILE A 168 6.11 6.30 15.06
N LYS A 169 6.87 5.19 15.03
CA LYS A 169 8.15 5.06 15.77
C LYS A 169 9.19 6.13 15.39
N LYS A 170 9.05 6.77 14.23
CA LYS A 170 9.89 7.88 13.76
C LYS A 170 9.32 9.27 14.09
N GLY A 171 8.26 9.36 14.89
CA GLY A 171 7.54 10.59 15.15
C GLY A 171 6.70 11.06 13.95
N GLY A 172 6.46 10.17 12.98
CA GLY A 172 5.60 10.44 11.85
C GLY A 172 4.12 10.33 12.21
N HIS A 173 3.28 10.84 11.33
CA HIS A 173 1.82 10.86 11.48
C HIS A 173 1.16 10.02 10.38
N ILE A 174 -0.02 9.48 10.67
CA ILE A 174 -0.82 8.71 9.72
C ILE A 174 -2.19 9.34 9.57
N ILE A 175 -2.62 9.54 8.33
CA ILE A 175 -3.99 9.94 7.99
C ILE A 175 -4.69 8.74 7.34
N ARG A 176 -5.71 8.18 8.00
CA ARG A 176 -6.50 7.06 7.51
C ARG A 176 -7.82 7.55 6.93
N LEU A 177 -8.04 7.31 5.64
CA LEU A 177 -9.29 7.59 4.93
C LEU A 177 -10.22 6.36 4.97
N LEU A 178 -11.50 6.56 5.29
CA LEU A 178 -12.49 5.48 5.46
C LEU A 178 -13.37 5.17 4.26
N ARG A 179 -13.25 5.93 3.16
CA ARG A 179 -14.00 5.66 1.93
C ARG A 179 -13.63 4.30 1.35
N ASP A 180 -14.65 3.48 1.12
CA ASP A 180 -14.56 2.18 0.46
C ASP A 180 -15.64 2.11 -0.62
N VAL A 181 -15.21 2.11 -1.89
CA VAL A 181 -16.10 2.16 -3.07
C VAL A 181 -15.73 1.10 -4.10
N CYS A 182 -14.72 0.27 -3.80
CA CYS A 182 -14.26 -0.77 -4.71
C CYS A 182 -14.98 -2.10 -4.39
N GLU A 183 -15.03 -2.98 -5.39
CA GLU A 183 -15.37 -4.39 -5.17
C GLU A 183 -14.36 -5.04 -4.20
N ILE A 184 -14.79 -6.15 -3.59
CA ILE A 184 -13.98 -6.92 -2.64
C ILE A 184 -12.68 -7.38 -3.34
N ASP A 185 -11.55 -6.81 -2.92
CA ASP A 185 -10.20 -7.26 -3.29
C ASP A 185 -9.66 -8.04 -2.08
N PRO A 186 -9.63 -9.38 -2.12
CA PRO A 186 -9.25 -10.20 -0.95
C PRO A 186 -7.75 -10.18 -0.68
N HIS A 187 -6.94 -9.57 -1.54
CA HIS A 187 -5.49 -9.56 -1.34
C HIS A 187 -5.11 -8.81 -0.06
N GLU A 188 -4.20 -9.40 0.73
CA GLU A 188 -3.79 -8.92 2.07
C GLU A 188 -3.50 -7.41 2.09
N SER A 189 -2.84 -6.88 1.06
CA SER A 189 -2.51 -5.44 0.97
C SER A 189 -3.70 -4.48 0.96
N GLU A 190 -4.92 -4.97 0.77
CA GLU A 190 -6.16 -4.18 0.81
C GLU A 190 -7.00 -4.44 2.07
N THR A 191 -6.77 -5.54 2.79
CA THR A 191 -7.61 -6.01 3.90
C THR A 191 -6.91 -6.04 5.27
N VAL A 192 -5.58 -6.15 5.31
CA VAL A 192 -4.80 -6.34 6.56
C VAL A 192 -4.90 -5.18 7.56
N LEU A 193 -5.37 -4.02 7.12
CA LEU A 193 -5.58 -2.85 7.97
C LEU A 193 -7.06 -2.63 8.35
N ASP A 194 -7.97 -3.53 7.98
CA ASP A 194 -9.40 -3.36 8.28
C ASP A 194 -9.68 -3.45 9.79
N ASP A 195 -8.96 -4.32 10.50
CA ASP A 195 -9.07 -4.49 11.96
C ASP A 195 -7.95 -3.76 12.74
N PHE A 196 -7.19 -2.88 12.09
CA PHE A 196 -6.13 -2.12 12.76
C PHE A 196 -6.73 -0.97 13.57
N ASP A 197 -6.39 -0.89 14.87
CA ASP A 197 -6.83 0.17 15.78
C ASP A 197 -6.11 1.50 15.51
N PHE A 198 -6.59 2.26 14.52
CA PHE A 198 -6.06 3.59 14.21
C PHE A 198 -6.39 4.61 15.29
N GLU A 199 -7.58 4.55 15.90
CA GLU A 199 -8.04 5.55 16.89
C GLU A 199 -7.28 5.43 18.21
N GLY A 200 -6.93 4.21 18.63
CA GLY A 200 -6.10 3.94 19.79
C GLY A 200 -4.59 4.07 19.55
N THR A 201 -4.15 4.38 18.33
CA THR A 201 -2.73 4.56 18.00
C THR A 201 -2.35 6.04 17.99
N GLU A 202 -1.34 6.43 18.77
CA GLU A 202 -0.82 7.79 18.78
C GLU A 202 -0.36 8.26 17.39
N ASN A 203 -0.60 9.54 17.08
CA ASN A 203 -0.27 10.18 15.80
C ASN A 203 -0.96 9.54 14.57
N CYS A 204 -1.99 8.72 14.79
CA CYS A 204 -2.95 8.30 13.76
C CYS A 204 -4.20 9.17 13.84
N LEU A 205 -4.66 9.65 12.68
CA LEU A 205 -5.83 10.49 12.53
C LEU A 205 -6.76 9.84 11.51
N VAL A 206 -7.99 9.56 11.93
CA VAL A 206 -9.01 8.94 11.09
C VAL A 206 -9.91 10.03 10.51
N LEU A 207 -10.02 10.06 9.19
CA LEU A 207 -10.92 10.95 8.47
C LEU A 207 -12.03 10.12 7.80
N ASP A 208 -13.25 10.24 8.33
CA ASP A 208 -14.43 9.67 7.68
C ASP A 208 -14.83 10.47 6.44
N ASN A 209 -14.31 10.06 5.29
CA ASN A 209 -14.58 10.67 4.00
C ASN A 209 -15.57 9.85 3.15
N LYS A 210 -16.36 8.94 3.75
CA LYS A 210 -17.29 8.06 3.02
C LYS A 210 -18.31 8.84 2.18
N LYS A 211 -18.77 9.99 2.66
CA LYS A 211 -19.78 10.84 2.00
C LYS A 211 -19.26 12.23 1.58
N MET A 212 -17.95 12.45 1.62
CA MET A 212 -17.35 13.76 1.30
C MET A 212 -17.09 13.92 -0.20
N SER A 213 -17.22 15.14 -0.73
CA SER A 213 -16.56 15.50 -1.99
C SER A 213 -15.03 15.58 -1.80
N VAL A 214 -14.28 15.73 -2.90
CA VAL A 214 -12.83 15.98 -2.82
C VAL A 214 -12.53 17.27 -2.05
N ASP A 215 -13.30 18.34 -2.29
CA ASP A 215 -13.10 19.62 -1.61
C ASP A 215 -13.42 19.54 -0.13
N GLN A 216 -14.49 18.83 0.25
CA GLN A 216 -14.83 18.58 1.65
C GLN A 216 -13.75 17.78 2.37
N GLN A 217 -13.21 16.74 1.72
CA GLN A 217 -12.09 15.96 2.25
C GLN A 217 -10.86 16.85 2.47
N ASN A 218 -10.50 17.65 1.48
CA ASN A 218 -9.34 18.54 1.57
C ASN A 218 -9.51 19.57 2.70
N ALA A 219 -10.68 20.21 2.78
CA ALA A 219 -11.00 21.16 3.84
C ALA A 219 -10.95 20.53 5.23
N ALA A 220 -11.48 19.31 5.38
CA ALA A 220 -11.42 18.58 6.65
C ALA A 220 -10.00 18.14 7.04
N THR A 221 -9.07 18.06 6.08
CA THR A 221 -7.67 17.69 6.36
C THR A 221 -6.82 18.90 6.76
N ILE A 222 -7.23 20.13 6.45
CA ILE A 222 -6.50 21.35 6.85
C ILE A 222 -6.22 21.42 8.35
N PRO A 223 -7.22 21.34 9.26
CA PRO A 223 -6.96 21.46 10.69
C PRO A 223 -6.03 20.35 11.23
N ILE A 224 -6.09 19.16 10.63
CA ILE A 224 -5.19 18.04 10.94
C ILE A 224 -3.74 18.41 10.59
N ILE A 225 -3.52 18.94 9.39
CA ILE A 225 -2.18 19.31 8.92
C ILE A 225 -1.62 20.48 9.71
N ASP A 226 -2.46 21.47 10.02
CA ASP A 226 -2.04 22.63 10.81
C ASP A 226 -1.62 22.22 12.23
N ASP A 227 -2.36 21.31 12.86
CA ASP A 227 -1.97 20.73 14.16
C ASP A 227 -0.62 19.99 14.08
N ILE A 228 -0.42 19.14 13.06
CA ILE A 228 0.84 18.42 12.87
C ILE A 228 2.02 19.39 12.71
N LEU A 229 1.87 20.41 11.86
CA LEU A 229 2.97 21.31 11.51
C LEU A 229 3.27 22.33 12.62
N SER A 230 2.26 22.80 13.34
CA SER A 230 2.43 23.72 14.47
C SER A 230 3.27 23.13 15.62
N LYS A 231 3.22 21.82 15.81
CA LYS A 231 3.99 21.10 16.85
C LYS A 231 5.48 20.96 16.50
N VAL A 232 5.86 21.14 15.24
CA VAL A 232 7.21 20.84 14.75
C VAL A 232 7.94 22.09 14.26
N ILE A 233 7.22 23.03 13.66
CA ILE A 233 7.76 24.28 13.11
C ILE A 233 7.57 25.36 14.17
N VAL A 234 8.46 25.37 15.17
CA VAL A 234 8.67 26.48 16.12
C VAL A 234 9.92 27.25 15.70
#